data_AF-A0A164GH29-F1
#
_entry.id   AF-A0A164GH29-F1
#
_cell.length_a   1.000
_cell.length_b   1.000
_cell.length_c   1.000
_cell.angle_alpha   90.00
_cell.angle_beta   90.00
_cell.angle_gamma   90.00
#
_symmetry.space_group_name_H-M   'P 1'
#
loop_
_entity.id
_entity.type
_entity.pdbx_description
1 polymer ?
#
loop_
_entity_poly.entity_id
_entity_poly.type
_entity_poly.pdbx_seq_one_letter_code
_entity_poly.pdbx_strand_id
1 'polypeptide(L)'
;MADVLGMHAHRADTAEVVSIEQGLDVLELDTLALVVARYTALAHVLALSGTGHEHGVRFGAIDPAEIVGAPGVQELLGLHRIVELVDENRWDTVFVDLPPTADSVRTLQLPDLVCGYLERLWPRHDRIVAGTGTDPRLTVVVAMVGSVVASADSVRELVFDRARTSATIVLTPERVGIAEARRTMSAAALTGLPVDTVMVNKVLPMLNSASVGLVGVHPAVFWFEGWRSAQQEVLREVEIMAAGMSLVVVEQSAHEPVGLPGLGSLAARVGATQVHERAGVNEPAVAHESGTGLESIYTMTMVLPLVDPTTLTLGRVEDDVIVGADGIRRRVRLASVLRRCIVVGAEFEDTTLVVRFAPDPSVWPA
;
A
#
# COMPACT_ATOMS: atom_id res chain seq x y z
N MET A 1 -1.92 18.23 7.56
CA MET A 1 -0.73 18.10 8.43
C MET A 1 -0.34 19.42 9.10
N ALA A 2 -0.57 20.56 8.43
CA ALA A 2 -0.29 21.90 8.97
C ALA A 2 -0.87 22.19 10.36
N ASP A 3 -2.11 21.75 10.62
CA ASP A 3 -2.79 21.99 11.91
C ASP A 3 -2.08 21.29 13.08
N VAL A 4 -1.60 20.06 12.87
CA VAL A 4 -0.86 19.27 13.88
C VAL A 4 0.49 19.89 14.21
N LEU A 5 1.18 20.45 13.21
CA LEU A 5 2.46 21.14 13.39
C LEU A 5 2.30 22.57 13.92
N GLY A 6 1.07 23.07 14.02
CA GLY A 6 0.80 24.45 14.43
C GLY A 6 1.10 25.50 13.33
N MET A 7 1.28 25.08 12.08
CA MET A 7 1.64 25.94 10.95
C MET A 7 0.43 26.64 10.32
N HIS A 8 -0.16 27.59 11.03
CA HIS A 8 -1.35 28.32 10.54
C HIS A 8 -0.99 29.44 9.53
N ALA A 9 0.29 29.81 9.43
CA ALA A 9 0.77 30.96 8.63
C ALA A 9 1.32 30.59 7.23
N HIS A 10 1.50 29.31 6.91
CA HIS A 10 2.13 28.84 5.65
C HIS A 10 1.15 28.14 4.69
N ARG A 11 -0.14 28.47 4.76
CA ARG A 11 -1.19 27.91 3.87
C ARG A 11 -1.12 28.40 2.40
N ALA A 12 -0.07 29.12 2.00
CA ALA A 12 0.08 29.63 0.65
C ALA A 12 1.02 28.71 -0.16
N ASP A 13 0.44 28.02 -1.14
CA ASP A 13 1.08 27.06 -2.07
C ASP A 13 1.78 25.86 -1.43
N THR A 14 1.00 24.84 -1.05
CA THR A 14 1.45 23.57 -0.47
C THR A 14 2.15 22.62 -1.46
N ALA A 15 2.60 23.09 -2.62
CA ALA A 15 3.33 22.25 -3.58
C ALA A 15 4.82 22.08 -3.25
N GLU A 16 5.36 22.87 -2.33
CA GLU A 16 6.79 22.90 -2.00
C GLU A 16 7.10 22.30 -0.63
N VAL A 17 8.31 21.75 -0.50
CA VAL A 17 8.82 21.18 0.75
C VAL A 17 9.15 22.32 1.72
N VAL A 18 8.57 22.27 2.92
CA VAL A 18 8.77 23.26 3.99
C VAL A 18 9.65 22.67 5.08
N SER A 19 10.74 23.35 5.42
CA SER A 19 11.61 22.94 6.54
C SER A 19 11.04 23.44 7.87
N ILE A 20 10.85 22.53 8.81
CA ILE A 20 10.22 22.80 10.12
C ILE A 20 11.30 23.01 11.19
N GLU A 21 12.28 22.11 11.22
CA GLU A 21 13.43 22.13 12.11
C GLU A 21 14.60 21.44 11.39
N GLN A 22 15.81 21.57 11.91
CA GLN A 22 16.97 20.88 11.35
C GLN A 22 16.72 19.37 11.28
N GLY A 23 16.73 18.83 10.07
CA GLY A 23 16.50 17.40 9.80
C GLY A 23 15.03 16.99 9.73
N LEU A 24 14.09 17.94 9.75
CA LEU A 24 12.66 17.68 9.58
C LEU A 24 12.05 18.62 8.55
N ASP A 25 11.76 18.05 7.38
CA ASP A 25 11.03 18.71 6.30
C ASP A 25 9.65 18.07 6.12
N VAL A 26 8.70 18.86 5.63
CA VAL A 26 7.30 18.46 5.50
C VAL A 26 6.75 18.91 4.15
N LEU A 27 5.94 18.05 3.53
CA LEU A 27 5.23 18.32 2.29
C LEU A 27 3.79 17.80 2.39
N GLU A 28 2.81 18.66 2.09
CA GLU A 28 1.41 18.25 1.96
C GLU A 28 1.07 18.14 0.48
N LEU A 29 0.98 16.90 -0.03
CA LEU A 29 0.77 16.66 -1.46
C LEU A 29 -0.64 17.06 -1.89
N ASP A 30 -0.73 18.15 -2.65
CA ASP A 30 -1.93 18.49 -3.41
C ASP A 30 -1.98 17.67 -4.72
N THR A 31 -2.57 16.48 -4.63
CA THR A 31 -2.71 15.57 -5.77
C THR A 31 -3.57 16.17 -6.89
N LEU A 32 -4.49 17.08 -6.57
CA LEU A 32 -5.32 17.78 -7.54
C LEU A 32 -4.47 18.76 -8.36
N ALA A 33 -3.64 19.57 -7.70
CA ALA A 33 -2.71 20.47 -8.37
C ALA A 33 -1.73 19.70 -9.27
N LEU A 34 -1.24 18.53 -8.84
CA LEU A 34 -0.39 17.65 -9.66
C LEU A 34 -1.08 17.19 -10.95
N VAL A 35 -2.35 16.79 -10.88
CA VAL A 35 -3.14 16.36 -12.04
C VAL A 35 -3.29 17.52 -13.02
N VAL A 36 -3.67 18.70 -12.52
CA VAL A 36 -3.84 19.91 -13.35
C VAL A 36 -2.53 20.24 -14.07
N ALA A 37 -1.41 20.28 -13.34
CA ALA A 37 -0.09 20.59 -13.91
C ALA A 37 0.32 19.60 -15.02
N ARG A 38 0.17 18.28 -14.77
CA ARG A 38 0.51 17.25 -15.75
C ARG A 38 -0.41 17.29 -16.97
N TYR A 39 -1.69 17.59 -16.78
CA TYR A 39 -2.64 17.75 -17.88
C TYR A 39 -2.33 18.97 -18.74
N THR A 40 -2.05 20.12 -18.14
CA THR A 40 -1.67 21.34 -18.89
C THR A 40 -0.42 21.12 -19.74
N ALA A 41 0.60 20.44 -19.18
CA ALA A 41 1.80 20.07 -19.93
C ALA A 41 1.48 19.17 -21.12
N LEU A 42 0.63 18.15 -20.92
CA LEU A 42 0.16 17.25 -21.99
C LEU A 42 -0.56 18.03 -23.10
N ALA A 43 -1.51 18.89 -22.74
CA ALA A 43 -2.30 19.66 -23.69
C ALA A 43 -1.42 20.53 -24.59
N HIS A 44 -0.37 21.14 -24.02
CA HIS A 44 0.61 21.90 -24.80
C HIS A 44 1.38 21.03 -25.80
N VAL A 45 1.87 19.85 -25.40
CA VAL A 45 2.60 18.93 -26.29
C VAL A 45 1.72 18.45 -27.46
N LEU A 46 0.47 18.10 -27.16
CA LEU A 46 -0.49 17.65 -28.17
C LEU A 46 -0.88 18.77 -29.15
N ALA A 47 -1.04 20.01 -28.66
CA ALA A 47 -1.32 21.16 -29.51
C ALA A 47 -0.18 21.43 -30.51
N LEU A 48 1.07 21.33 -30.05
CA LEU A 48 2.26 21.49 -30.91
C LEU A 48 2.39 20.38 -31.96
N SER A 49 1.88 19.19 -31.66
CA SER A 49 1.92 18.02 -32.56
C SER A 49 0.77 18.01 -33.60
N GLY A 50 -0.12 19.00 -33.56
CA GLY A 50 -1.46 18.96 -34.17
C GLY A 50 -1.65 19.67 -35.51
N THR A 51 -0.62 20.05 -36.27
CA THR A 51 -0.76 20.88 -37.49
C THR A 51 -1.26 20.14 -38.76
N GLY A 52 -1.99 19.04 -38.63
CA GLY A 52 -2.47 18.26 -39.79
C GLY A 52 -3.83 17.61 -39.55
N HIS A 53 -4.81 18.03 -40.35
CA HIS A 53 -6.12 17.43 -40.63
C HIS A 53 -6.96 17.01 -39.41
N GLU A 54 -8.06 17.76 -39.23
CA GLU A 54 -9.18 17.43 -38.38
C GLU A 54 -9.84 16.16 -38.93
N HIS A 55 -9.72 15.03 -38.26
CA HIS A 55 -10.71 13.93 -38.19
C HIS A 55 -10.15 12.89 -37.21
N GLY A 56 -10.65 12.90 -35.97
CA GLY A 56 -10.36 11.87 -34.95
C GLY A 56 -9.84 12.45 -33.63
N VAL A 57 -10.70 12.39 -32.61
CA VAL A 57 -10.46 12.63 -31.17
C VAL A 57 -9.74 13.95 -30.82
N ARG A 58 -10.51 14.97 -30.43
CA ARG A 58 -9.99 16.21 -29.85
C ARG A 58 -9.57 15.98 -28.39
N PHE A 59 -8.33 15.54 -28.16
CA PHE A 59 -7.77 15.41 -26.79
C PHE A 59 -7.65 16.74 -26.03
N GLY A 60 -7.69 17.88 -26.74
CA GLY A 60 -7.73 19.22 -26.15
C GLY A 60 -9.12 19.73 -25.75
N ALA A 61 -10.16 18.88 -25.78
CA ALA A 61 -11.54 19.26 -25.42
C ALA A 61 -11.99 18.78 -24.03
N ILE A 62 -11.13 18.07 -23.30
CA ILE A 62 -11.44 17.59 -21.95
C ILE A 62 -10.96 18.67 -20.98
N ASP A 63 -11.86 19.29 -20.22
CA ASP A 63 -11.44 20.25 -19.19
C ASP A 63 -10.56 19.51 -18.15
N PRO A 64 -9.48 20.11 -17.61
CA PRO A 64 -8.77 19.53 -16.47
C PRO A 64 -9.72 18.99 -15.39
N ALA A 65 -10.83 19.69 -15.12
CA ALA A 65 -11.86 19.28 -14.17
C ALA A 65 -12.58 17.96 -14.54
N GLU A 66 -12.62 17.57 -15.81
CA GLU A 66 -13.19 16.29 -16.26
C GLU A 66 -12.22 15.12 -16.03
N ILE A 67 -10.90 15.36 -16.05
CA ILE A 67 -9.86 14.34 -15.72
C ILE A 67 -9.67 14.19 -14.22
N VAL A 68 -9.93 15.26 -13.46
CA VAL A 68 -10.00 15.22 -12.00
C VAL A 68 -11.02 14.19 -11.50
N GLY A 69 -12.03 13.85 -12.31
CA GLY A 69 -13.00 12.78 -12.02
C GLY A 69 -12.56 11.35 -12.37
N ALA A 70 -11.39 11.15 -12.98
CA ALA A 70 -10.88 9.82 -13.33
C ALA A 70 -10.38 9.08 -12.08
N PRO A 71 -11.01 7.96 -11.67
CA PRO A 71 -10.63 7.27 -10.44
C PRO A 71 -9.18 6.78 -10.49
N GLY A 72 -8.37 7.05 -9.47
CA GLY A 72 -7.03 6.50 -9.32
C GLY A 72 -5.88 7.28 -9.96
N VAL A 73 -6.17 8.30 -10.80
CA VAL A 73 -5.13 9.10 -11.47
C VAL A 73 -4.42 10.00 -10.46
N GLN A 74 -5.18 10.63 -9.56
CA GLN A 74 -4.63 11.55 -8.56
C GLN A 74 -3.69 10.81 -7.62
N GLU A 75 -4.12 9.63 -7.17
CA GLU A 75 -3.41 8.76 -6.26
C GLU A 75 -2.13 8.21 -6.90
N LEU A 76 -2.19 7.75 -8.16
CA LEU A 76 -0.99 7.29 -8.87
C LEU A 76 0.04 8.40 -9.06
N LEU A 77 -0.41 9.63 -9.38
CA LEU A 77 0.48 10.78 -9.50
C LEU A 77 1.09 11.17 -8.16
N GLY A 78 0.31 11.12 -7.07
CA GLY A 78 0.81 11.33 -5.71
C GLY A 78 1.87 10.30 -5.32
N LEU A 79 1.61 9.01 -5.58
CA LEU A 79 2.59 7.94 -5.34
C LEU A 79 3.85 8.10 -6.18
N HIS A 80 3.72 8.48 -7.46
CA HIS A 80 4.88 8.74 -8.30
C HIS A 80 5.69 9.95 -7.81
N ARG A 81 5.03 11.00 -7.29
CA ARG A 81 5.73 12.14 -6.68
C ARG A 81 6.55 11.73 -5.47
N ILE A 82 6.09 10.75 -4.68
CA ILE A 82 6.87 10.18 -3.58
C ILE A 82 8.13 9.48 -4.11
N VAL A 83 8.02 8.72 -5.21
CA VAL A 83 9.20 8.11 -5.87
C VAL A 83 10.21 9.18 -6.27
N GLU A 84 9.76 10.25 -6.94
CA GLU A 84 10.64 11.37 -7.33
C GLU A 84 11.37 11.95 -6.11
N LEU A 85 10.67 12.18 -4.99
CA LEU A 85 11.25 12.72 -3.76
C LEU A 85 12.27 11.77 -3.11
N VAL A 86 12.02 10.46 -3.14
CA VAL A 86 12.96 9.46 -2.64
C VAL A 86 14.22 9.43 -3.51
N ASP A 87 14.06 9.49 -4.83
CA ASP A 87 15.17 9.45 -5.78
C ASP A 87 16.03 10.74 -5.77
N GLU A 88 15.50 11.86 -5.25
CA GLU A 88 16.30 13.06 -4.97
C GLU A 88 17.42 12.78 -3.95
N ASN A 89 17.33 11.70 -3.14
CA ASN A 89 18.33 11.31 -2.13
C ASN A 89 18.71 12.45 -1.16
N ARG A 90 17.77 13.35 -0.89
CA ARG A 90 17.94 14.49 0.06
C ARG A 90 17.57 14.13 1.49
N TRP A 91 16.79 13.07 1.69
CA TRP A 91 16.30 12.62 2.99
C TRP A 91 16.73 11.19 3.26
N ASP A 92 17.14 10.91 4.49
CA ASP A 92 17.50 9.56 4.93
C ASP A 92 16.26 8.68 5.14
N THR A 93 15.11 9.28 5.45
CA THR A 93 13.84 8.58 5.70
C THR A 93 12.68 9.47 5.29
N VAL A 94 11.72 8.88 4.56
CA VAL A 94 10.49 9.55 4.12
C VAL A 94 9.31 8.86 4.78
N PHE A 95 8.55 9.60 5.60
CA PHE A 95 7.29 9.13 6.16
C PHE A 95 6.13 9.59 5.28
N VAL A 96 5.26 8.66 4.92
CA VAL A 96 4.07 8.92 4.10
C VAL A 96 2.83 8.69 4.94
N ASP A 97 2.07 9.75 5.19
CA ASP A 97 0.74 9.66 5.78
C ASP A 97 -0.27 9.37 4.66
N LEU A 98 -0.92 8.21 4.72
CA LEU A 98 -1.86 7.76 3.70
C LEU A 98 -3.32 8.00 4.16
N PRO A 99 -4.29 8.00 3.23
CA PRO A 99 -5.71 8.06 3.57
C PRO A 99 -6.15 6.92 4.53
N PRO A 100 -7.39 6.94 5.05
CA PRO A 100 -7.90 5.88 5.92
C PRO A 100 -7.67 4.45 5.39
N THR A 101 -7.58 3.48 6.30
CA THR A 101 -6.90 2.21 6.09
C THR A 101 -7.32 1.41 4.86
N ALA A 102 -8.64 1.30 4.60
CA ALA A 102 -9.15 0.56 3.44
C ALA A 102 -8.79 1.23 2.11
N ASP A 103 -8.77 2.57 2.09
CA ASP A 103 -8.44 3.37 0.91
C ASP A 103 -6.93 3.38 0.65
N SER A 104 -6.12 3.33 1.71
CA SER A 104 -4.66 3.14 1.63
C SER A 104 -4.27 1.88 0.85
N VAL A 105 -4.80 0.72 1.22
CA VAL A 105 -4.44 -0.54 0.56
C VAL A 105 -4.86 -0.53 -0.91
N ARG A 106 -6.04 0.01 -1.22
CA ARG A 106 -6.50 0.18 -2.60
C ARG A 106 -5.58 1.12 -3.39
N THR A 107 -5.18 2.23 -2.78
CA THR A 107 -4.28 3.23 -3.37
C THR A 107 -2.94 2.60 -3.76
N LEU A 108 -2.35 1.82 -2.86
CA LEU A 108 -1.06 1.15 -3.11
C LEU A 108 -1.16 0.02 -4.16
N GLN A 109 -2.35 -0.51 -4.43
CA GLN A 109 -2.61 -1.48 -5.52
C GLN A 109 -2.86 -0.83 -6.88
N LEU A 110 -3.11 0.49 -6.95
CA LEU A 110 -3.45 1.18 -8.19
C LEU A 110 -2.45 0.97 -9.32
N PRO A 111 -1.11 0.99 -9.10
CA PRO A 111 -0.15 0.75 -10.16
C PRO A 111 -0.40 -0.56 -10.93
N ASP A 112 -0.60 -1.66 -10.21
CA ASP A 112 -0.86 -2.98 -10.79
C ASP A 112 -2.20 -3.02 -11.53
N LEU A 113 -3.23 -2.36 -10.98
CA LEU A 113 -4.54 -2.28 -11.61
C LEU A 113 -4.48 -1.52 -12.94
N VAL A 114 -3.83 -0.35 -12.95
CA VAL A 114 -3.68 0.49 -14.15
C VAL A 114 -2.92 -0.25 -15.24
N CYS A 115 -1.76 -0.83 -14.92
CA CYS A 115 -0.99 -1.64 -15.86
C CYS A 115 -1.78 -2.84 -16.38
N GLY A 116 -2.52 -3.52 -15.50
CA GLY A 116 -3.37 -4.65 -15.88
C GLY A 116 -4.55 -4.28 -16.80
N TYR A 117 -5.20 -3.13 -16.58
CA TYR A 117 -6.26 -2.64 -17.48
C TYR A 117 -5.70 -2.19 -18.83
N LEU A 118 -4.57 -1.50 -18.81
CA LEU A 118 -3.91 -1.03 -20.03
C LEU A 118 -3.50 -2.21 -20.91
N GLU A 119 -2.94 -3.27 -20.34
CA GLU A 119 -2.55 -4.45 -21.11
C GLU A 119 -3.75 -5.19 -21.72
N ARG A 120 -4.94 -5.11 -21.12
CA ARG A 120 -6.19 -5.65 -21.70
C ARG A 120 -6.77 -4.77 -22.80
N LEU A 121 -6.73 -3.44 -22.63
CA LEU A 121 -7.35 -2.49 -23.54
C LEU A 121 -6.49 -2.24 -24.79
N TRP A 122 -5.18 -2.20 -24.62
CA TRP A 122 -4.24 -1.92 -25.70
C TRP A 122 -2.91 -2.65 -25.45
N PRO A 123 -2.78 -3.94 -25.78
CA PRO A 123 -1.62 -4.77 -25.47
C PRO A 123 -0.27 -4.21 -25.92
N ARG A 124 0.83 -4.61 -25.25
CA ARG A 124 2.18 -4.06 -25.50
C ARG A 124 2.63 -4.18 -26.96
N HIS A 125 2.34 -5.30 -27.62
CA HIS A 125 2.73 -5.52 -29.01
C HIS A 125 2.02 -4.55 -29.96
N ASP A 126 0.72 -4.31 -29.75
CA ASP A 126 -0.07 -3.35 -30.51
C ASP A 126 0.42 -1.91 -30.27
N ARG A 127 0.81 -1.57 -29.03
CA ARG A 127 1.39 -0.26 -28.70
C ARG A 127 2.72 -0.02 -29.43
N ILE A 128 3.57 -1.05 -29.52
CA ILE A 128 4.85 -0.96 -30.25
C ILE A 128 4.59 -0.72 -31.74
N VAL A 129 3.68 -1.49 -32.36
CA VAL A 129 3.33 -1.32 -33.77
C VAL A 129 2.77 0.09 -34.01
N ALA A 130 1.86 0.55 -33.16
CA ALA A 130 1.29 1.91 -33.22
C ALA A 130 2.35 3.02 -33.11
N GLY A 131 3.35 2.83 -32.25
CA GLY A 131 4.45 3.80 -32.07
C GLY A 131 5.47 3.82 -33.21
N THR A 132 5.52 2.77 -34.05
CA THR A 132 6.36 2.73 -35.26
C THR A 132 5.66 3.26 -36.52
N GLY A 133 4.39 3.66 -36.40
CA GLY A 133 3.63 4.24 -37.50
C GLY A 133 4.07 5.66 -37.86
N THR A 134 3.52 6.21 -38.95
CA THR A 134 3.81 7.58 -39.40
C THR A 134 2.90 8.64 -38.77
N ASP A 135 1.97 8.25 -37.89
CA ASP A 135 1.07 9.18 -37.21
C ASP A 135 1.76 9.79 -35.97
N PRO A 136 2.14 11.09 -36.01
CA PRO A 136 2.81 11.73 -34.90
C PRO A 136 1.92 11.83 -33.65
N ARG A 137 0.59 11.94 -33.80
CA ARG A 137 -0.34 12.00 -32.65
C ARG A 137 -0.37 10.67 -31.93
N LEU A 138 -0.46 9.57 -32.67
CA LEU A 138 -0.45 8.23 -32.11
C LEU A 138 0.88 7.93 -31.41
N THR A 139 1.99 8.38 -31.99
CA THR A 139 3.32 8.28 -31.38
C THR A 139 3.40 8.99 -30.02
N VAL A 140 2.84 10.21 -29.92
CA VAL A 140 2.77 10.94 -28.65
C VAL A 140 1.92 10.19 -27.63
N VAL A 141 0.74 9.66 -28.01
CA VAL A 141 -0.11 8.88 -27.11
C VAL A 141 0.62 7.63 -26.61
N VAL A 142 1.32 6.90 -27.48
CA VAL A 142 2.12 5.72 -27.10
C VAL A 142 3.23 6.10 -26.12
N ALA A 143 3.93 7.21 -26.34
CA ALA A 143 4.95 7.71 -25.42
C ALA A 143 4.36 8.07 -24.04
N MET A 144 3.18 8.70 -24.02
CA MET A 144 2.47 9.06 -22.78
C MET A 144 2.03 7.84 -21.99
N VAL A 145 1.44 6.86 -22.66
CA VAL A 145 1.07 5.57 -22.07
C VAL A 145 2.32 4.87 -21.52
N GLY A 146 3.43 4.89 -22.27
CA GLY A 146 4.72 4.39 -21.81
C GLY A 146 5.21 5.08 -20.53
N SER A 147 5.05 6.40 -20.43
CA SER A 147 5.39 7.14 -19.20
C SER A 147 4.52 6.73 -18.01
N VAL A 148 3.21 6.52 -18.20
CA VAL A 148 2.32 6.07 -17.11
C VAL A 148 2.71 4.67 -16.62
N VAL A 149 3.01 3.75 -17.53
CA VAL A 149 3.50 2.41 -17.17
C VAL A 149 4.82 2.50 -16.42
N ALA A 150 5.77 3.30 -16.90
CA ALA A 150 7.05 3.50 -16.21
C ALA A 150 6.86 4.08 -14.80
N SER A 151 6.01 5.11 -14.64
CA SER A 151 5.68 5.67 -13.32
C SER A 151 5.05 4.63 -12.39
N ALA A 152 4.12 3.81 -12.90
CA ALA A 152 3.49 2.74 -12.13
C ALA A 152 4.50 1.65 -11.71
N ASP A 153 5.39 1.25 -12.63
CA ASP A 153 6.45 0.28 -12.34
C ASP A 153 7.41 0.81 -11.27
N SER A 154 7.85 2.08 -11.36
CA SER A 154 8.73 2.68 -10.35
C SER A 154 8.05 2.80 -8.97
N VAL A 155 6.76 3.12 -8.92
CA VAL A 155 5.98 3.09 -7.67
C VAL A 155 5.95 1.69 -7.09
N ARG A 156 5.67 0.67 -7.92
CA ARG A 156 5.61 -0.73 -7.51
C ARG A 156 6.95 -1.20 -6.95
N GLU A 157 8.04 -0.88 -7.64
CA GLU A 157 9.40 -1.20 -7.21
C GLU A 157 9.72 -0.59 -5.85
N LEU A 158 9.37 0.68 -5.61
CA LEU A 158 9.61 1.32 -4.32
C LEU A 158 8.72 0.75 -3.20
N VAL A 159 7.41 0.67 -3.42
CA VAL A 159 6.42 0.33 -2.38
C VAL A 159 6.58 -1.10 -1.88
N PHE A 160 6.93 -2.03 -2.77
CA PHE A 160 7.05 -3.45 -2.44
C PHE A 160 8.49 -3.91 -2.19
N ASP A 161 9.48 -3.03 -2.31
CA ASP A 161 10.86 -3.33 -1.90
C ASP A 161 11.00 -3.27 -0.37
N ARG A 162 11.04 -4.45 0.26
CA ARG A 162 11.17 -4.59 1.72
C ARG A 162 12.51 -4.08 2.29
N ALA A 163 13.53 -3.94 1.46
CA ALA A 163 14.82 -3.40 1.91
C ALA A 163 14.76 -1.88 2.09
N ARG A 164 13.83 -1.22 1.38
CA ARG A 164 13.68 0.25 1.34
C ARG A 164 12.41 0.74 2.03
N THR A 165 11.35 -0.07 2.06
CA THR A 165 10.01 0.34 2.47
C THR A 165 9.42 -0.62 3.50
N SER A 166 8.80 -0.05 4.54
CA SER A 166 7.91 -0.77 5.45
C SER A 166 6.65 0.04 5.76
N ALA A 167 5.62 -0.65 6.24
CA ALA A 167 4.33 -0.09 6.58
C ALA A 167 4.02 -0.29 8.06
N THR A 168 3.47 0.76 8.68
CA THR A 168 2.98 0.73 10.06
C THR A 168 1.46 0.82 10.07
N ILE A 169 0.80 -0.08 10.78
CA ILE A 169 -0.65 -0.01 11.00
C ILE A 169 -0.92 0.65 12.35
N VAL A 170 -1.66 1.76 12.34
CA VAL A 170 -2.07 2.46 13.55
C VAL A 170 -3.53 2.16 13.85
N LEU A 171 -3.86 1.78 15.08
CA LEU A 171 -5.22 1.47 15.52
C LEU A 171 -5.51 2.04 16.91
N THR A 172 -6.78 2.18 17.25
CA THR A 172 -7.23 2.40 18.64
C THR A 172 -7.56 1.06 19.31
N PRO A 173 -7.45 0.95 20.65
CA PRO A 173 -7.76 -0.26 21.41
C PRO A 173 -9.28 -0.49 21.55
N GLU A 174 -10.00 -0.45 20.43
CA GLU A 174 -11.44 -0.65 20.35
C GLU A 174 -11.76 -1.86 19.48
N ARG A 175 -12.92 -2.50 19.73
CA ARG A 175 -13.38 -3.68 18.97
C ARG A 175 -13.46 -3.44 17.46
N VAL A 176 -13.92 -2.26 17.06
CA VAL A 176 -13.98 -1.89 15.64
C VAL A 176 -12.58 -1.66 15.07
N GLY A 177 -11.70 -1.00 15.84
CA GLY A 177 -10.31 -0.72 15.44
C GLY A 177 -9.50 -1.99 15.16
N ILE A 178 -9.57 -2.99 16.04
CA ILE A 178 -8.88 -4.28 15.80
C ILE A 178 -9.50 -5.05 14.63
N ALA A 179 -10.82 -5.01 14.45
CA ALA A 179 -11.49 -5.68 13.34
C ALA A 179 -11.08 -5.08 11.99
N GLU A 180 -10.91 -3.76 11.91
CA GLU A 180 -10.40 -3.06 10.73
C GLU A 180 -8.91 -3.38 10.50
N ALA A 181 -8.09 -3.33 11.55
CA ALA A 181 -6.67 -3.68 11.46
C ALA A 181 -6.44 -5.11 10.94
N ARG A 182 -7.27 -6.09 11.36
CA ARG A 182 -7.23 -7.47 10.85
C ARG A 182 -7.48 -7.54 9.35
N ARG A 183 -8.52 -6.85 8.87
CA ARG A 183 -8.84 -6.80 7.43
C ARG A 183 -7.71 -6.16 6.64
N THR A 184 -7.15 -5.06 7.14
CA THR A 184 -6.01 -4.38 6.53
C THR A 184 -4.78 -5.28 6.47
N MET A 185 -4.48 -6.03 7.53
CA MET A 185 -3.33 -6.94 7.52
C MET A 185 -3.51 -8.13 6.59
N SER A 186 -4.71 -8.73 6.56
CA SER A 186 -5.04 -9.77 5.58
C SER A 186 -4.84 -9.23 4.16
N ALA A 187 -5.36 -8.03 3.89
CA ALA A 187 -5.19 -7.33 2.62
C ALA A 187 -3.72 -7.06 2.27
N ALA A 188 -2.94 -6.57 3.23
CA ALA A 188 -1.52 -6.28 3.09
C ALA A 188 -0.69 -7.54 2.85
N ALA A 189 -0.97 -8.64 3.57
CA ALA A 189 -0.34 -9.92 3.34
C ALA A 189 -0.66 -10.45 1.95
N LEU A 190 -1.93 -10.39 1.54
CA LEU A 190 -2.34 -10.81 0.22
C LEU A 190 -1.62 -10.00 -0.86
N THR A 191 -1.57 -8.67 -0.76
CA THR A 191 -0.86 -7.80 -1.74
C THR A 191 0.65 -7.90 -1.69
N GLY A 192 1.21 -8.35 -0.57
CA GLY A 192 2.64 -8.40 -0.32
C GLY A 192 3.22 -7.11 0.28
N LEU A 193 2.38 -6.17 0.73
CA LEU A 193 2.81 -4.94 1.41
C LEU A 193 3.60 -5.28 2.68
N PRO A 194 4.81 -4.73 2.90
CA PRO A 194 5.65 -5.08 4.04
C PRO A 194 5.22 -4.37 5.32
N VAL A 195 4.21 -4.89 6.00
CA VAL A 195 3.84 -4.44 7.35
C VAL A 195 4.81 -5.03 8.36
N ASP A 196 5.51 -4.19 9.12
CA ASP A 196 6.45 -4.62 10.15
C ASP A 196 6.08 -4.12 11.55
N THR A 197 5.18 -3.14 11.66
CA THR A 197 4.85 -2.46 12.91
C THR A 197 3.33 -2.29 13.05
N VAL A 198 2.85 -2.57 14.26
CA VAL A 198 1.49 -2.30 14.70
C VAL A 198 1.56 -1.33 15.88
N MET A 199 0.89 -0.18 15.76
CA MET A 199 0.86 0.86 16.78
C MET A 199 -0.54 1.02 17.36
N VAL A 200 -0.70 0.78 18.67
CA VAL A 200 -1.96 0.99 19.38
C VAL A 200 -1.94 2.37 20.05
N ASN A 201 -2.69 3.30 19.48
CA ASN A 201 -2.80 4.67 19.95
C ASN A 201 -3.98 4.85 20.93
N LYS A 202 -3.89 5.85 21.81
CA LYS A 202 -4.93 6.22 22.79
C LYS A 202 -5.23 5.13 23.83
N VAL A 203 -4.20 4.41 24.27
CA VAL A 203 -4.33 3.48 25.41
C VAL A 203 -4.43 4.27 26.71
N LEU A 204 -5.43 3.98 27.53
CA LEU A 204 -5.61 4.65 28.81
C LEU A 204 -4.46 4.30 29.77
N PRO A 205 -3.86 5.29 30.45
CA PRO A 205 -2.71 5.08 31.33
C PRO A 205 -3.06 4.28 32.58
N MET A 206 -2.06 3.68 33.23
CA MET A 206 -2.28 2.97 34.51
C MET A 206 -2.49 3.97 35.64
N LEU A 207 -3.65 3.91 36.31
CA LEU A 207 -3.78 4.59 37.60
C LEU A 207 -3.01 3.77 38.64
N ASN A 208 -2.04 4.41 39.31
CA ASN A 208 -1.36 3.77 40.43
C ASN A 208 -2.26 3.78 41.68
N SER A 209 -1.98 2.89 42.63
CA SER A 209 -2.80 2.73 43.85
C SER A 209 -2.85 4.00 44.71
N ALA A 210 -1.83 4.87 44.63
CA ALA A 210 -1.82 6.15 45.32
C ALA A 210 -2.86 7.12 44.73
N SER A 211 -3.01 7.17 43.40
CA SER A 211 -4.01 7.98 42.70
C SER A 211 -5.44 7.53 43.01
N VAL A 212 -5.70 6.22 43.10
CA VAL A 212 -7.03 5.68 43.43
C VAL A 212 -7.39 5.97 44.89
N GLY A 213 -6.43 5.86 45.81
CA GLY A 213 -6.62 6.17 47.23
C GLY A 213 -6.99 7.64 47.52
N LEU A 214 -6.57 8.57 46.65
CA LEU A 214 -6.88 10.01 46.77
C LEU A 214 -8.31 10.36 46.37
N VAL A 215 -8.90 9.64 45.41
CA VAL A 215 -10.22 9.95 44.84
C VAL A 215 -11.34 9.18 45.56
N GLY A 216 -11.02 8.04 46.18
CA GLY A 216 -12.00 7.19 46.85
C GLY A 216 -12.97 6.50 45.89
N VAL A 217 -14.12 6.06 46.40
CA VAL A 217 -15.18 5.40 45.60
C VAL A 217 -15.94 6.46 44.81
N HIS A 218 -15.49 6.74 43.58
CA HIS A 218 -16.10 7.75 42.70
C HIS A 218 -16.54 7.13 41.35
N PRO A 219 -17.75 7.44 40.83
CA PRO A 219 -18.24 6.89 39.56
C PRO A 219 -17.28 7.05 38.37
N ALA A 220 -16.52 8.15 38.31
CA ALA A 220 -15.53 8.38 37.26
C ALA A 220 -14.36 7.38 37.30
N VAL A 221 -13.96 6.89 38.48
CA VAL A 221 -12.92 5.86 38.62
C VAL A 221 -13.41 4.54 38.04
N PHE A 222 -14.64 4.13 38.39
CA PHE A 222 -15.25 2.91 37.81
C PHE A 222 -15.46 3.01 36.30
N TRP A 223 -15.88 4.17 35.80
CA TRP A 223 -16.01 4.40 34.37
C TRP A 223 -14.65 4.26 33.66
N PHE A 224 -13.61 4.89 34.20
CA PHE A 224 -12.24 4.79 33.66
C PHE A 224 -11.71 3.35 33.69
N GLU A 225 -11.86 2.65 34.82
CA GLU A 225 -11.43 1.25 34.97
C GLU A 225 -12.19 0.32 34.03
N GLY A 226 -13.49 0.56 33.81
CA GLY A 226 -14.30 -0.19 32.85
C GLY A 226 -13.78 -0.05 31.41
N TRP A 227 -13.53 1.19 30.96
CA TRP A 227 -12.93 1.44 29.63
C TRP A 227 -11.54 0.82 29.51
N ARG A 228 -10.69 0.99 30.54
CA ARG A 228 -9.35 0.42 30.55
C ARG A 228 -9.38 -1.11 30.50
N SER A 229 -10.28 -1.76 31.23
CA SER A 229 -10.45 -3.23 31.19
C SER A 229 -10.85 -3.68 29.78
N ALA A 230 -11.77 -2.98 29.13
CA ALA A 230 -12.15 -3.27 27.74
C ALA A 230 -10.96 -3.08 26.77
N GLN A 231 -10.16 -2.02 26.94
CA GLN A 231 -8.95 -1.83 26.14
C GLN A 231 -7.90 -2.93 26.37
N GLN A 232 -7.75 -3.42 27.60
CA GLN A 232 -6.83 -4.52 27.93
C GLN A 232 -7.24 -5.85 27.28
N GLU A 233 -8.54 -6.11 27.13
CA GLU A 233 -9.02 -7.25 26.35
C GLU A 233 -8.62 -7.14 24.88
N VAL A 234 -8.81 -5.95 24.28
CA VAL A 234 -8.42 -5.70 22.89
C VAL A 234 -6.90 -5.80 22.71
N LEU A 235 -6.11 -5.24 23.63
CA LEU A 235 -4.64 -5.30 23.58
C LEU A 235 -4.11 -6.73 23.54
N ARG A 236 -4.68 -7.66 24.31
CA ARG A 236 -4.33 -9.08 24.25
C ARG A 236 -4.57 -9.69 22.87
N GLU A 237 -5.66 -9.30 22.20
CA GLU A 237 -5.93 -9.75 20.83
C GLU A 237 -4.98 -9.10 19.81
N VAL A 238 -4.57 -7.85 20.05
CA VAL A 238 -3.57 -7.17 19.21
C VAL A 238 -2.20 -7.83 19.35
N GLU A 239 -1.78 -8.23 20.55
CA GLU A 239 -0.51 -8.93 20.78
C GLU A 239 -0.43 -10.23 19.96
N ILE A 240 -1.52 -11.02 19.92
CA ILE A 240 -1.58 -12.24 19.10
C ILE A 240 -1.55 -11.89 17.61
N MET A 241 -2.31 -10.88 17.20
CA MET A 241 -2.42 -10.43 15.82
C MET A 241 -1.11 -9.84 15.29
N ALA A 242 -0.35 -9.16 16.15
CA ALA A 242 0.94 -8.54 15.86
C ALA A 242 2.12 -9.50 16.07
N ALA A 243 1.87 -10.81 16.23
CA ALA A 243 2.94 -11.80 16.39
C ALA A 243 3.92 -11.76 15.21
N GLY A 244 5.22 -11.63 15.51
CA GLY A 244 6.26 -11.47 14.49
C GLY A 244 6.47 -10.04 13.98
N MET A 245 5.71 -9.06 14.50
CA MET A 245 5.86 -7.64 14.21
C MET A 245 6.29 -6.85 15.44
N SER A 246 6.76 -5.64 15.19
CA SER A 246 6.98 -4.62 16.21
C SER A 246 5.63 -4.15 16.75
N LEU A 247 5.38 -4.29 18.06
CA LEU A 247 4.19 -3.75 18.73
C LEU A 247 4.57 -2.50 19.52
N VAL A 248 3.94 -1.38 19.18
CA VAL A 248 4.14 -0.09 19.84
C VAL A 248 2.84 0.34 20.51
N VAL A 249 2.90 0.62 21.81
CA VAL A 249 1.73 1.08 22.58
C VAL A 249 1.94 2.54 22.97
N VAL A 250 0.96 3.39 22.62
CA VAL A 250 1.00 4.83 22.87
C VAL A 250 -0.14 5.21 23.81
N GLU A 251 0.22 5.73 24.98
CA GLU A 251 -0.76 6.19 25.94
C GLU A 251 -1.52 7.43 25.45
N GLN A 252 -2.79 7.53 25.84
CA GLN A 252 -3.63 8.68 25.55
C GLN A 252 -3.05 9.93 26.22
N SER A 253 -2.85 10.97 25.42
CA SER A 253 -2.41 12.27 25.91
C SER A 253 -3.54 12.98 26.64
N ALA A 254 -3.22 13.70 27.72
CA ALA A 254 -4.20 14.50 28.47
C ALA A 254 -4.77 15.67 27.64
N HIS A 255 -3.99 16.17 26.69
CA HIS A 255 -4.37 17.23 25.75
C HIS A 255 -3.99 16.79 24.34
N GLU A 256 -4.59 17.45 23.35
CA GLU A 256 -4.22 17.24 21.95
C GLU A 256 -2.73 17.61 21.73
N PRO A 257 -1.91 16.71 21.16
CA PRO A 257 -0.49 16.94 20.97
C PRO A 257 -0.25 17.81 19.73
N VAL A 258 -0.47 19.11 19.86
CA VAL A 258 -0.27 20.10 18.78
C VAL A 258 1.08 20.80 18.95
N GLY A 259 1.77 21.02 17.83
CA GLY A 259 3.07 21.68 17.75
C GLY A 259 4.23 20.80 18.25
N LEU A 260 5.45 21.20 17.91
CA LEU A 260 6.67 20.45 18.23
C LEU A 260 6.79 20.06 19.73
N PRO A 261 6.47 20.93 20.71
CA PRO A 261 6.56 20.54 22.13
C PRO A 261 5.54 19.45 22.52
N GLY A 262 4.31 19.52 21.99
CA GLY A 262 3.27 18.54 22.23
C GLY A 262 3.62 17.18 21.61
N LEU A 263 4.09 17.21 20.36
CA LEU A 263 4.56 16.04 19.62
C LEU A 263 5.80 15.41 20.26
N GLY A 264 6.78 16.21 20.67
CA GLY A 264 7.98 15.73 21.37
C GLY A 264 7.64 15.08 22.71
N SER A 265 6.67 15.63 23.44
CA SER A 265 6.15 15.02 24.67
C SER A 265 5.47 13.69 24.41
N LEU A 266 4.73 13.55 23.30
CA LEU A 266 4.13 12.28 22.87
C LEU A 266 5.20 11.26 22.48
N ALA A 267 6.17 11.66 21.67
CA ALA A 267 7.27 10.81 21.21
C ALA A 267 8.08 10.25 22.39
N ALA A 268 8.35 11.05 23.42
CA ALA A 268 9.04 10.61 24.63
C ALA A 268 8.27 9.54 25.44
N ARG A 269 6.95 9.43 25.26
CA ARG A 269 6.10 8.40 25.89
C ARG A 269 5.97 7.12 25.07
N VAL A 270 6.40 7.13 23.82
CA VAL A 270 6.47 5.92 23.01
C VAL A 270 7.58 5.06 23.59
N GLY A 271 7.21 4.02 24.34
CA GLY A 271 8.17 3.14 25.01
C GLY A 271 9.09 2.43 24.02
N ALA A 272 10.26 1.99 24.49
CA ALA A 272 11.20 1.22 23.68
C ALA A 272 10.50 -0.02 23.09
N THR A 273 10.38 -0.01 21.77
CA THR A 273 9.80 -1.04 20.94
C THR A 273 10.41 -2.41 21.28
N GLN A 274 9.58 -3.43 21.54
CA GLN A 274 10.04 -4.80 21.39
C GLN A 274 10.19 -5.06 19.89
N VAL A 275 11.36 -4.71 19.35
CA VAL A 275 11.73 -4.99 17.97
C VAL A 275 11.82 -6.50 17.84
N HIS A 276 10.77 -7.11 17.32
CA HIS A 276 10.84 -8.49 16.88
C HIS A 276 11.63 -8.52 15.57
N GLU A 277 12.47 -9.54 15.40
CA GLU A 277 13.13 -9.79 14.11
C GLU A 277 12.07 -9.78 13.01
N ARG A 278 12.34 -9.05 11.91
CA ARG A 278 11.44 -8.90 10.77
C ARG A 278 10.85 -10.28 10.40
N ALA A 279 9.54 -10.45 10.58
CA ALA A 279 8.87 -11.68 10.16
C ALA A 279 9.25 -12.03 8.72
N GLY A 280 9.49 -13.32 8.51
CA GLY A 280 10.01 -13.87 7.25
C GLY A 280 9.15 -13.56 6.02
N VAL A 281 9.79 -13.77 4.87
CA VAL A 281 9.35 -13.46 3.50
C VAL A 281 7.88 -13.85 3.22
N ASN A 282 7.02 -12.85 2.98
CA ASN A 282 5.66 -13.02 2.41
C ASN A 282 5.66 -13.05 0.86
N GLU A 283 6.83 -13.23 0.22
CA GLU A 283 6.88 -13.46 -1.23
C GLU A 283 6.51 -14.89 -1.57
N PRO A 284 5.83 -15.12 -2.71
CA PRO A 284 5.57 -16.46 -3.20
C PRO A 284 6.89 -17.24 -3.41
N ALA A 285 7.12 -18.25 -2.58
CA ALA A 285 8.30 -19.11 -2.67
C ALA A 285 8.01 -20.30 -3.58
N VAL A 286 8.89 -20.56 -4.55
CA VAL A 286 8.74 -21.69 -5.46
C VAL A 286 9.76 -22.77 -5.11
N ALA A 287 9.28 -24.00 -4.93
CA ALA A 287 10.12 -25.16 -4.65
C ALA A 287 9.75 -26.35 -5.54
N HIS A 288 10.71 -27.26 -5.72
CA HIS A 288 10.45 -28.58 -6.28
C HIS A 288 10.14 -29.53 -5.12
N GLU A 289 8.93 -30.08 -5.10
CA GLU A 289 8.44 -30.96 -4.03
C GLU A 289 8.89 -32.40 -4.26
N SER A 290 8.72 -32.95 -5.48
CA SER A 290 9.03 -34.35 -5.77
C SER A 290 9.06 -34.65 -7.28
N GLY A 291 9.43 -35.88 -7.66
CA GLY A 291 9.38 -36.38 -9.04
C GLY A 291 10.53 -35.90 -9.94
N THR A 292 10.49 -36.29 -11.21
CA THR A 292 11.46 -35.84 -12.23
C THR A 292 10.79 -35.70 -13.60
N GLY A 293 11.24 -34.74 -14.40
CA GLY A 293 10.72 -34.55 -15.75
C GLY A 293 9.23 -34.21 -15.73
N LEU A 294 8.40 -34.97 -16.45
CA LEU A 294 6.95 -34.78 -16.49
C LEU A 294 6.23 -35.23 -15.21
N GLU A 295 6.90 -36.00 -14.36
CA GLU A 295 6.37 -36.44 -13.06
C GLU A 295 6.75 -35.48 -11.93
N SER A 296 7.48 -34.39 -12.23
CA SER A 296 7.85 -33.39 -11.22
C SER A 296 6.61 -32.71 -10.64
N ILE A 297 6.63 -32.46 -9.34
CA ILE A 297 5.67 -31.61 -8.64
C ILE A 297 6.42 -30.39 -8.12
N TYR A 298 5.91 -29.21 -8.44
CA TYR A 298 6.39 -27.94 -7.93
C TYR A 298 5.35 -27.32 -7.01
N THR A 299 5.80 -26.61 -5.99
CA THR A 299 4.95 -25.86 -5.07
C THR A 299 5.22 -24.37 -5.19
N MET A 300 4.16 -23.57 -5.09
CA MET A 300 4.23 -22.15 -4.79
C MET A 300 3.59 -21.93 -3.42
N THR A 301 4.36 -21.39 -2.49
CA THR A 301 3.94 -21.16 -1.11
C THR A 301 3.80 -19.67 -0.83
N MET A 302 2.70 -19.26 -0.20
CA MET A 302 2.45 -17.88 0.23
C MET A 302 1.97 -17.85 1.67
N VAL A 303 2.60 -17.00 2.48
CA VAL A 303 2.15 -16.77 3.87
C VAL A 303 1.10 -15.66 3.85
N LEU A 304 -0.11 -16.01 4.27
CA LEU A 304 -1.32 -15.18 4.29
C LEU A 304 -1.91 -15.19 5.71
N PRO A 305 -1.25 -14.54 6.68
CA PRO A 305 -1.74 -14.45 8.04
C PRO A 305 -3.09 -13.73 8.07
N LEU A 306 -3.95 -14.17 9.00
CA LEU A 306 -5.25 -13.55 9.30
C LEU A 306 -6.31 -13.63 8.18
N VAL A 307 -6.02 -14.28 7.05
CA VAL A 307 -6.99 -14.57 5.98
C VAL A 307 -8.05 -15.54 6.50
N ASP A 308 -9.33 -15.28 6.17
CA ASP A 308 -10.40 -16.26 6.32
C ASP A 308 -10.28 -17.34 5.23
N PRO A 309 -10.00 -18.61 5.58
CA PRO A 309 -9.87 -19.69 4.58
C PRO A 309 -11.14 -19.90 3.74
N THR A 310 -12.31 -19.55 4.27
CA THR A 310 -13.60 -19.73 3.58
C THR A 310 -13.81 -18.72 2.44
N THR A 311 -13.07 -17.62 2.44
CA THR A 311 -13.12 -16.59 1.39
C THR A 311 -12.05 -16.80 0.32
N LEU A 312 -11.17 -17.80 0.51
CA LEU A 312 -10.06 -18.07 -0.40
C LEU A 312 -10.55 -18.53 -1.76
N THR A 313 -10.03 -17.90 -2.82
CA THR A 313 -10.29 -18.24 -4.21
C THR A 313 -9.00 -18.33 -4.99
N LEU A 314 -8.94 -19.29 -5.92
CA LEU A 314 -7.80 -19.48 -6.80
C LEU A 314 -8.27 -19.56 -8.25
N GLY A 315 -7.52 -18.91 -9.12
CA GLY A 315 -7.73 -18.97 -10.57
C GLY A 315 -6.40 -18.93 -11.30
N ARG A 316 -6.39 -19.44 -12.54
CA ARG A 316 -5.24 -19.37 -13.44
C ARG A 316 -5.61 -18.53 -14.64
N VAL A 317 -4.77 -17.55 -14.97
CA VAL A 317 -4.91 -16.73 -16.20
C VAL A 317 -3.53 -16.60 -16.82
N GLU A 318 -3.34 -17.23 -17.99
CA GLU A 318 -2.09 -17.20 -18.76
C GLU A 318 -0.86 -17.61 -17.92
N ASP A 319 0.02 -16.66 -17.59
CA ASP A 319 1.26 -16.82 -16.82
C ASP A 319 1.11 -16.39 -15.36
N ASP A 320 -0.11 -16.11 -14.92
CA ASP A 320 -0.41 -15.68 -13.57
C ASP A 320 -1.41 -16.59 -12.82
N VAL A 321 -1.28 -16.60 -11.50
CA VAL A 321 -2.29 -17.15 -10.59
C VAL A 321 -3.01 -15.98 -9.93
N ILE A 322 -4.33 -16.02 -9.94
CA ILE A 322 -5.18 -15.09 -9.22
C ILE A 322 -5.47 -15.71 -7.86
N VAL A 323 -4.95 -15.09 -6.80
CA VAL A 323 -5.26 -15.46 -5.42
C VAL A 323 -6.21 -14.41 -4.88
N GLY A 324 -7.38 -14.82 -4.41
CA GLY A 324 -8.33 -13.93 -3.77
C GLY A 324 -8.62 -14.36 -2.34
N ALA A 325 -8.75 -13.40 -1.44
CA ALA A 325 -9.15 -13.59 -0.06
C ALA A 325 -9.78 -12.30 0.47
N ASP A 326 -10.77 -12.41 1.34
CA ASP A 326 -11.42 -11.30 2.04
C ASP A 326 -11.91 -10.17 1.10
N GLY A 327 -12.41 -10.56 -0.08
CA GLY A 327 -12.91 -9.64 -1.10
C GLY A 327 -11.84 -8.94 -1.94
N ILE A 328 -10.56 -9.22 -1.69
CA ILE A 328 -9.40 -8.69 -2.43
C ILE A 328 -8.85 -9.79 -3.33
N ARG A 329 -8.24 -9.38 -4.45
CA ARG A 329 -7.58 -10.29 -5.39
C ARG A 329 -6.20 -9.75 -5.73
N ARG A 330 -5.22 -10.65 -5.79
CA ARG A 330 -3.87 -10.39 -6.29
C ARG A 330 -3.59 -11.28 -7.49
N ARG A 331 -2.99 -10.68 -8.51
CA ARG A 331 -2.35 -11.40 -9.62
C ARG A 331 -0.91 -11.68 -9.23
N VAL A 332 -0.55 -12.96 -9.14
CA VAL A 332 0.80 -13.42 -8.82
C VAL A 332 1.45 -13.94 -10.10
N ARG A 333 2.51 -13.26 -10.54
CA ARG A 333 3.28 -13.69 -11.71
C ARG A 333 4.04 -14.95 -11.39
N LEU A 334 3.82 -15.99 -12.18
CA LEU A 334 4.49 -17.26 -11.97
C LEU A 334 5.98 -17.19 -12.36
N ALA A 335 6.79 -17.87 -11.56
CA ALA A 335 8.17 -18.19 -11.91
C ALA A 335 8.20 -18.96 -13.24
N SER A 336 9.31 -18.83 -13.99
CA SER A 336 9.38 -19.36 -15.36
C SER A 336 9.06 -20.86 -15.46
N VAL A 337 9.43 -21.66 -14.45
CA VAL A 337 9.13 -23.10 -14.42
C VAL A 337 7.62 -23.38 -14.30
N LEU A 338 6.91 -22.61 -13.47
CA LEU A 338 5.49 -22.81 -13.20
C LEU A 338 4.58 -22.34 -14.35
N ARG A 339 5.07 -21.47 -15.23
CA ARG A 339 4.34 -21.02 -16.43
C ARG A 339 4.03 -22.16 -17.39
N ARG A 340 4.86 -23.20 -17.41
CA ARG A 340 4.72 -24.41 -18.22
C ARG A 340 4.05 -25.55 -17.45
N CYS A 341 3.47 -25.26 -16.29
CA CYS A 341 2.77 -26.23 -15.47
C CYS A 341 1.27 -25.92 -15.40
N ILE A 342 0.49 -26.96 -15.11
CA ILE A 342 -0.92 -26.87 -14.72
C ILE A 342 -1.04 -26.95 -13.19
N VAL A 343 -2.05 -26.28 -12.63
CA VAL A 343 -2.38 -26.39 -11.21
C VAL A 343 -3.05 -27.75 -10.97
N VAL A 344 -2.49 -28.55 -10.06
CA VAL A 344 -3.03 -29.88 -9.72
C VAL A 344 -3.67 -29.95 -8.35
N GLY A 345 -3.41 -28.96 -7.49
CA GLY A 345 -4.03 -28.88 -6.17
C GLY A 345 -3.68 -27.58 -5.47
N ALA A 346 -4.45 -27.25 -4.44
CA ALA A 346 -4.15 -26.16 -3.53
C ALA A 346 -4.67 -26.49 -2.13
N GLU A 347 -3.88 -26.16 -1.12
CA GLU A 347 -4.17 -26.39 0.29
C GLU A 347 -3.85 -25.14 1.08
N PHE A 348 -4.62 -24.87 2.12
CA PHE A 348 -4.38 -23.79 3.07
C PHE A 348 -4.28 -24.39 4.47
N GLU A 349 -3.12 -24.29 5.09
CA GLU A 349 -2.85 -24.83 6.43
C GLU A 349 -2.25 -23.73 7.31
N ASP A 350 -2.83 -23.57 8.51
CA ASP A 350 -2.56 -22.48 9.46
C ASP A 350 -2.66 -21.08 8.86
N THR A 351 -1.58 -20.61 8.24
CA THR A 351 -1.46 -19.28 7.61
C THR A 351 -0.88 -19.37 6.21
N THR A 352 -0.64 -20.57 5.71
CA THR A 352 0.16 -20.80 4.51
C THR A 352 -0.69 -21.42 3.41
N LEU A 353 -0.74 -20.74 2.27
CA LEU A 353 -1.30 -21.26 1.03
C LEU A 353 -0.22 -22.00 0.25
N VAL A 354 -0.46 -23.26 -0.07
CA VAL A 354 0.40 -24.08 -0.93
C VAL A 354 -0.37 -24.42 -2.20
N VAL A 355 0.12 -23.96 -3.34
CA VAL A 355 -0.41 -24.32 -4.67
C VAL A 355 0.55 -25.30 -5.33
N ARG A 356 0.05 -26.46 -5.72
CA ARG A 356 0.82 -27.52 -6.39
C ARG A 356 0.64 -27.47 -7.89
N PHE A 357 1.74 -27.67 -8.60
CA PHE A 357 1.85 -27.60 -10.04
C PHE A 357 2.51 -28.85 -10.60
N ALA A 358 1.99 -29.35 -11.71
CA ALA A 358 2.62 -30.41 -12.50
C ALA A 358 2.94 -29.91 -13.91
N PRO A 359 4.08 -30.29 -14.51
CA PRO A 359 4.44 -30.05 -15.89
C PRO A 359 3.28 -30.31 -16.86
N ASP A 360 3.02 -29.37 -17.75
CA ASP A 360 2.10 -29.58 -18.87
C ASP A 360 2.83 -30.31 -20.00
N PRO A 361 2.46 -31.55 -20.34
CA PRO A 361 3.14 -32.33 -21.39
C PRO A 361 3.15 -31.67 -22.77
N SER A 362 2.22 -30.74 -23.03
CA SER A 362 2.12 -30.06 -24.34
C SER A 362 3.18 -28.99 -24.56
N VAL A 363 3.77 -28.46 -23.48
CA VAL A 363 4.73 -27.33 -23.53
C VAL A 363 6.03 -27.59 -22.77
N TRP A 364 6.16 -28.76 -22.12
CA TRP A 364 7.37 -29.13 -21.40
C TRP A 364 8.52 -29.47 -22.37
N PRO A 365 9.76 -29.02 -22.12
CA PRO A 365 10.90 -29.40 -22.95
C PRO A 365 11.11 -30.91 -22.93
N ALA A 366 11.25 -31.50 -24.12
CA ALA A 366 11.55 -32.93 -24.31
C ALA A 366 12.95 -33.30 -23.82
#